data_AF-A0A961CCL6-F1
#
_entry.id   AF-A0A961CCL6-F1
#
_cell.length_a   1.000
_cell.length_b   1.000
_cell.length_c   1.000
_cell.angle_alpha   90.00
_cell.angle_beta   90.00
_cell.angle_gamma   90.00
#
_symmetry.space_group_name_H-M   'P 1'
#
loop_
_entity.id
_entity.type
_entity.pdbx_description
1 polymer ?
#
loop_
_entity_poly.entity_id
_entity_poly.type
_entity_poly.pdbx_seq_one_letter_code
_entity_poly.pdbx_strand_id
1 'polypeptide(L)'
;MPTSRNRLLVRIALTALAGFAGLLTIVATAPVWANAPASWRLTLPGVPHPPSPFAAGFVFAVGVVLTGIGWVGMVGLTDRMGVKRGLQVVVLVGLVWTVPVLLGPPLLSNDVYSYSAQGEMITRGIDPTANGPVMLGRGEFLYPVDPVWRTAPAPYGPVSILTSEGAVRLSGHDPATAVWLFRGLATIGVIMSGVGTVLLARSLRVQPATALALGVVNPLVVIHLMGGGHNDALMMGFLLLGLAAERRNRKVLTVVLLTAAAAVKLPAALALIVVAWVWAGKGAPVRKRIASMAKVGLSSLAMLAVL
;
A
#
# COMPACT_ATOMS: atom_id res chain seq x y z
N MET A 1 -30.45 29.16 13.79
CA MET A 1 -29.13 28.59 14.13
C MET A 1 -29.01 27.17 13.57
N PRO A 2 -27.87 26.75 12.99
CA PRO A 2 -27.73 25.39 12.46
C PRO A 2 -27.79 24.35 13.59
N THR A 3 -28.56 23.28 13.38
CA THR A 3 -28.63 22.14 14.31
C THR A 3 -27.27 21.44 14.47
N SER A 4 -27.08 20.70 15.56
CA SER A 4 -25.84 19.93 15.80
C SER A 4 -25.52 18.95 14.66
N ARG A 5 -26.56 18.37 14.03
CA ARG A 5 -26.46 17.51 12.85
C ARG A 5 -25.93 18.26 11.62
N ASN A 6 -26.41 19.48 11.38
CA ASN A 6 -25.95 20.29 10.24
C ASN A 6 -24.47 20.68 10.41
N ARG A 7 -24.06 21.05 11.63
CA ARG A 7 -22.65 21.35 11.92
C ARG A 7 -21.73 20.15 11.68
N LEU A 8 -22.18 18.94 12.02
CA LEU A 8 -21.42 17.71 11.79
C LEU A 8 -21.25 17.40 10.30
N LEU A 9 -22.32 17.52 9.52
CA LEU A 9 -22.28 17.30 8.06
C LEU A 9 -21.36 18.29 7.36
N VAL A 10 -21.41 19.56 7.75
CA VAL A 10 -20.49 20.59 7.23
C VAL A 10 -19.03 20.22 7.54
N ARG A 11 -18.72 19.76 8.76
CA ARG A 11 -17.35 19.33 9.09
C ARG A 11 -16.88 18.12 8.28
N ILE A 12 -17.76 17.14 8.05
CA ILE A 12 -17.45 15.98 7.18
C ILE A 12 -17.18 16.46 5.75
N ALA A 13 -18.01 17.35 5.21
CA ALA A 13 -17.83 17.89 3.86
C ALA A 13 -16.52 18.67 3.72
N LEU A 14 -16.21 19.58 4.67
CA LEU A 14 -14.96 20.33 4.67
C LEU A 14 -13.73 19.43 4.77
N THR A 15 -13.81 18.39 5.60
CA THR A 15 -12.78 17.34 5.73
C THR A 15 -12.54 16.64 4.39
N ALA A 16 -13.62 16.18 3.75
CA ALA A 16 -13.55 15.49 2.47
C ALA A 16 -12.97 16.40 1.37
N LEU A 17 -13.46 17.63 1.28
CA LEU A 17 -13.04 18.61 0.28
C LEU A 17 -11.58 19.03 0.45
N ALA A 18 -11.13 19.27 1.69
CA ALA A 18 -9.73 19.62 1.96
C ALA A 18 -8.77 18.52 1.48
N GLY A 19 -9.06 17.25 1.84
CA GLY A 19 -8.22 16.14 1.40
C GLY A 19 -8.31 15.85 -0.09
N PHE A 20 -9.49 15.95 -0.70
CA PHE A 20 -9.65 15.81 -2.15
C PHE A 20 -8.87 16.89 -2.90
N ALA A 21 -9.04 18.17 -2.52
CA ALA A 21 -8.33 19.27 -3.14
C ALA A 21 -6.81 19.12 -2.96
N GLY A 22 -6.37 18.70 -1.78
CA GLY A 22 -4.96 18.44 -1.49
C GLY A 22 -4.37 17.35 -2.39
N LEU A 23 -5.05 16.22 -2.52
CA LEU A 23 -4.60 15.09 -3.35
C LEU A 23 -4.68 15.41 -4.85
N LEU A 24 -5.73 16.12 -5.29
CA LEU A 24 -5.83 16.62 -6.66
C LEU A 24 -4.66 17.54 -7.00
N THR A 25 -4.29 18.42 -6.06
CA THR A 25 -3.15 19.33 -6.20
C THR A 25 -1.83 18.56 -6.30
N ILE A 26 -1.63 17.55 -5.45
CA ILE A 26 -0.44 16.67 -5.49
C ILE A 26 -0.34 15.94 -6.83
N VAL A 27 -1.45 15.38 -7.31
CA VAL A 27 -1.49 14.65 -8.58
C VAL A 27 -1.19 15.57 -9.75
N ALA A 28 -1.71 16.80 -9.74
CA ALA A 28 -1.46 17.79 -10.78
C ALA A 28 -0.02 18.30 -10.80
N THR A 29 0.70 18.26 -9.68
CA THR A 29 2.13 18.63 -9.61
C THR A 29 3.09 17.46 -9.74
N ALA A 30 2.57 16.23 -9.86
CA ALA A 30 3.41 15.06 -10.06
C ALA A 30 4.27 15.27 -11.31
N PRO A 31 5.60 15.11 -11.22
CA PRO A 31 6.45 15.23 -12.40
C PRO A 31 5.98 14.25 -13.47
N VAL A 32 5.98 14.71 -14.71
CA VAL A 32 5.76 13.81 -15.85
C VAL A 32 6.98 12.90 -15.92
N TRP A 33 6.82 11.67 -15.45
CA TRP A 33 7.82 10.64 -15.63
C TRP A 33 7.96 10.36 -17.13
N ALA A 34 9.19 10.11 -17.58
CA ALA A 34 9.55 10.08 -19.00
C ALA A 34 8.70 9.10 -19.85
N ASN A 35 8.05 8.12 -19.22
CA ASN A 35 7.18 7.13 -19.87
C ASN A 35 5.69 7.22 -19.49
N ALA A 36 5.26 8.23 -18.72
CA ALA A 36 3.83 8.40 -18.43
C ALA A 36 3.09 8.80 -19.73
N PRO A 37 2.11 8.02 -20.21
CA PRO A 37 1.25 8.41 -21.32
C PRO A 37 0.68 9.81 -21.11
N ALA A 38 0.54 10.58 -22.19
CA ALA A 38 -0.02 11.93 -22.11
C ALA A 38 -1.44 11.95 -21.48
N SER A 39 -2.17 10.84 -21.60
CA SER A 39 -3.48 10.64 -20.96
C SER A 39 -3.45 10.54 -19.44
N TRP A 40 -2.29 10.32 -18.82
CA TRP A 40 -2.14 10.28 -17.36
C TRP A 40 -1.95 11.68 -16.76
N ARG A 41 -1.91 12.72 -17.59
CA ARG A 41 -1.69 14.09 -17.16
C ARG A 41 -3.00 14.70 -16.68
N LEU A 42 -3.00 15.16 -15.43
CA LEU A 42 -4.05 16.00 -14.91
C LEU A 42 -3.55 17.46 -14.87
N THR A 43 -4.18 18.32 -15.66
CA THR A 43 -3.85 19.76 -15.69
C THR A 43 -4.87 20.58 -14.92
N LEU A 44 -4.41 21.49 -14.05
CA LEU A 44 -5.28 22.41 -13.31
C LEU A 44 -5.12 23.85 -13.81
N PRO A 45 -6.22 24.62 -13.96
CA PRO A 45 -6.13 26.04 -14.30
C PRO A 45 -5.23 26.80 -13.33
N GLY A 46 -4.26 27.56 -13.85
CA GLY A 46 -3.33 28.36 -13.04
C GLY A 46 -2.13 27.60 -12.48
N VAL A 47 -2.00 26.29 -12.72
CA VAL A 47 -0.79 25.51 -12.43
C VAL A 47 0.02 25.39 -13.72
N PRO A 48 1.28 25.87 -13.79
CA PRO A 48 2.08 25.76 -15.00
C PRO A 48 2.44 24.28 -15.29
N HIS A 49 2.51 23.90 -16.57
CA HIS A 49 2.84 22.55 -17.01
C HIS A 49 3.84 22.58 -18.21
N PRO A 50 5.11 22.15 -18.04
CA PRO A 50 5.73 21.73 -16.79
C PRO A 50 5.95 22.93 -15.84
N PRO A 51 5.70 22.77 -14.52
CA PRO A 51 6.02 23.81 -13.55
C PRO A 51 7.53 23.95 -13.38
N SER A 52 7.99 25.15 -12.98
CA SER A 52 9.36 25.28 -12.46
C SER A 52 9.51 24.40 -11.22
N PRO A 53 10.71 23.83 -10.93
CA PRO A 53 10.89 22.96 -9.76
C PRO A 53 10.42 23.59 -8.44
N PHE A 54 10.65 24.89 -8.28
CA PHE A 54 10.18 25.65 -7.11
C PHE A 54 8.65 25.74 -7.04
N ALA A 55 7.99 26.10 -8.15
CA ALA A 55 6.54 26.17 -8.20
C ALA A 55 5.90 24.79 -7.95
N ALA A 56 6.47 23.73 -8.53
CA ALA A 56 6.04 22.35 -8.33
C ALA A 56 6.14 21.95 -6.85
N GLY A 57 7.28 22.21 -6.22
CA GLY A 57 7.52 21.91 -4.81
C GLY A 57 6.59 22.69 -3.87
N PHE A 58 6.38 23.98 -4.13
CA PHE A 58 5.46 24.81 -3.35
C PHE A 58 4.01 24.31 -3.44
N VAL A 59 3.50 24.08 -4.66
CA VAL A 59 2.12 23.63 -4.87
C VAL A 59 1.93 22.20 -4.32
N PHE A 60 2.94 21.33 -4.46
CA PHE A 60 2.94 20.02 -3.81
C PHE A 60 2.84 20.14 -2.27
N ALA A 61 3.63 21.02 -1.64
CA ALA A 61 3.59 21.24 -0.20
C ALA A 61 2.22 21.75 0.27
N VAL A 62 1.59 22.66 -0.48
CA VAL A 62 0.20 23.09 -0.23
C VAL A 62 -0.75 21.90 -0.29
N GLY A 63 -0.62 21.03 -1.30
CA GLY A 63 -1.43 19.83 -1.42
C GLY A 63 -1.25 18.87 -0.23
N VAL A 64 -0.03 18.68 0.25
CA VAL A 64 0.28 17.87 1.45
C VAL A 64 -0.37 18.48 2.69
N VAL A 65 -0.26 19.80 2.89
CA VAL A 65 -0.87 20.50 4.04
C VAL A 65 -2.40 20.36 4.01
N LEU A 66 -3.04 20.59 2.87
CA LEU A 66 -4.50 20.43 2.72
C LEU A 66 -4.95 19.00 3.00
N THR A 67 -4.21 18.02 2.50
CA THR A 67 -4.45 16.59 2.78
C THR A 67 -4.32 16.28 4.26
N GLY A 68 -3.28 16.82 4.92
CA GLY A 68 -3.07 16.71 6.36
C GLY A 68 -4.19 17.34 7.19
N ILE A 69 -4.67 18.53 6.81
CA ILE A 69 -5.81 19.21 7.46
C ILE A 69 -7.06 18.35 7.35
N GLY A 70 -7.36 17.83 6.15
CA GLY A 70 -8.45 16.89 5.94
C GLY A 70 -8.30 15.64 6.81
N TRP A 71 -7.12 15.05 6.87
CA TRP A 71 -6.87 13.86 7.69
C TRP A 71 -7.05 14.09 9.20
N VAL A 72 -6.47 15.16 9.75
CA VAL A 72 -6.65 15.51 11.17
C VAL A 72 -8.12 15.80 11.47
N GLY A 73 -8.82 16.49 10.57
CA GLY A 73 -10.26 16.71 10.67
C GLY A 73 -11.06 15.41 10.73
N MET A 74 -10.74 14.44 9.87
CA MET A 74 -11.38 13.13 9.85
C MET A 74 -11.15 12.35 11.16
N VAL A 75 -9.90 12.30 11.64
CA VAL A 75 -9.56 11.64 12.91
C VAL A 75 -10.35 12.24 14.07
N GLY A 76 -10.37 13.58 14.18
CA GLY A 76 -11.12 14.28 15.22
C GLY A 76 -12.65 14.09 15.16
N LEU A 77 -13.19 13.71 13.99
CA LEU A 77 -14.60 13.34 13.81
C LEU A 77 -14.88 11.92 14.28
N THR A 78 -13.98 10.97 14.05
CA THR A 78 -14.21 9.54 14.32
C THR A 78 -14.39 9.19 15.80
N ASP A 79 -13.70 9.91 16.69
CA ASP A 79 -13.82 9.71 18.15
C ASP A 79 -15.18 10.17 18.70
N ARG A 80 -15.86 11.05 17.98
CA ARG A 80 -17.16 11.63 18.39
C ARG A 80 -18.35 10.90 17.79
N MET A 81 -18.12 9.87 16.98
CA MET A 81 -19.14 9.12 16.27
C MET A 81 -19.26 7.68 16.79
N GLY A 82 -20.49 7.15 16.80
CA GLY A 82 -20.70 5.73 16.98
C GLY A 82 -20.01 4.90 15.89
N VAL A 83 -19.53 3.71 16.24
CA VAL A 83 -18.68 2.84 15.40
C VAL A 83 -19.16 2.71 13.95
N LYS A 84 -20.45 2.40 13.73
CA LYS A 84 -21.02 2.21 12.38
C LYS A 84 -20.89 3.47 11.53
N ARG A 85 -21.29 4.62 12.09
CA ARG A 85 -21.26 5.90 11.38
C ARG A 85 -19.83 6.38 11.14
N GLY A 86 -18.95 6.21 12.13
CA GLY A 86 -17.53 6.54 11.99
C GLY A 86 -16.88 5.76 10.83
N LEU A 87 -17.10 4.44 10.77
CA LEU A 87 -16.58 3.62 9.67
C LEU A 87 -17.14 4.05 8.31
N GLN A 88 -18.44 4.30 8.21
CA GLN A 88 -19.05 4.80 6.97
C GLN A 88 -18.41 6.11 6.51
N VAL A 89 -18.20 7.07 7.43
CA VAL A 89 -17.55 8.35 7.11
C VAL A 89 -16.12 8.13 6.64
N VAL A 90 -15.30 7.36 7.36
CA VAL A 90 -13.90 7.12 6.99
C VAL A 90 -13.79 6.43 5.63
N VAL A 91 -14.62 5.43 5.36
CA VAL A 91 -14.64 4.74 4.06
C VAL A 91 -15.06 5.69 2.95
N LEU A 92 -16.14 6.45 3.11
CA LEU A 92 -16.62 7.37 2.08
C LEU A 92 -15.63 8.51 1.80
N VAL A 93 -15.07 9.11 2.85
CA VAL A 93 -14.03 10.15 2.71
C VAL A 93 -12.78 9.57 2.06
N GLY A 94 -12.35 8.37 2.49
CA GLY A 94 -11.23 7.66 1.88
C GLY A 94 -11.44 7.39 0.39
N LEU A 95 -12.62 6.90 0.00
CA LEU A 95 -12.96 6.68 -1.41
C LEU A 95 -12.83 7.97 -2.22
N VAL A 96 -13.40 9.09 -1.73
CA VAL A 96 -13.28 10.40 -2.39
C VAL A 96 -11.81 10.79 -2.56
N TRP A 97 -10.99 10.62 -1.52
CA TRP A 97 -9.57 10.96 -1.54
C TRP A 97 -8.77 10.09 -2.51
N THR A 98 -9.14 8.81 -2.68
CA THR A 98 -8.42 7.92 -3.60
C THR A 98 -8.69 8.21 -5.08
N VAL A 99 -9.80 8.86 -5.43
CA VAL A 99 -10.16 9.16 -6.84
C VAL A 99 -9.05 9.89 -7.61
N PRO A 100 -8.57 11.08 -7.18
CA PRO A 100 -7.53 11.79 -7.93
C PRO A 100 -6.24 10.98 -8.01
N VAL A 101 -5.90 10.27 -6.94
CA VAL A 101 -4.69 9.47 -6.87
C VAL A 101 -4.74 8.32 -7.88
N LEU A 102 -5.81 7.52 -7.88
CA LEU A 102 -5.96 6.35 -8.74
C LEU A 102 -6.09 6.71 -10.23
N LEU A 103 -6.58 7.91 -10.55
CA LEU A 103 -6.69 8.38 -11.94
C LEU A 103 -5.42 9.09 -12.43
N GLY A 104 -4.56 9.58 -11.52
CA GLY A 104 -3.30 10.24 -11.84
C GLY A 104 -2.17 9.29 -12.20
N PRO A 105 -0.92 9.76 -12.42
CA PRO A 105 0.24 8.91 -12.64
C PRO A 105 0.78 8.32 -11.31
N PRO A 106 1.76 7.38 -11.36
CA PRO A 106 2.52 6.98 -10.18
C PRO A 106 3.16 8.17 -9.46
N LEU A 107 2.99 8.22 -8.14
CA LEU A 107 3.43 9.35 -7.31
C LEU A 107 4.70 9.01 -6.53
N LEU A 108 5.57 10.01 -6.35
CA LEU A 108 6.75 10.04 -5.45
C LEU A 108 7.89 9.05 -5.72
N SER A 109 7.67 7.94 -6.42
CA SER A 109 8.68 6.89 -6.62
C SER A 109 8.56 6.23 -8.01
N ASN A 110 9.68 5.68 -8.47
CA ASN A 110 9.81 4.86 -9.68
C ASN A 110 9.74 3.35 -9.41
N ASP A 111 9.54 2.92 -8.15
CA ASP A 111 9.64 1.52 -7.78
C ASP A 111 8.65 0.61 -8.56
N VAL A 112 7.47 1.13 -8.93
CA VAL A 112 6.50 0.40 -9.75
C VAL A 112 7.08 -0.05 -11.10
N TYR A 113 7.98 0.75 -11.67
CA TYR A 113 8.68 0.39 -12.90
C TYR A 113 9.69 -0.72 -12.65
N SER A 114 10.40 -0.70 -11.51
CA SER A 114 11.26 -1.80 -11.09
C SER A 114 10.48 -3.11 -10.95
N TYR A 115 9.28 -3.08 -10.37
CA TYR A 115 8.44 -4.28 -10.26
C TYR A 115 8.04 -4.82 -11.62
N SER A 116 7.66 -3.93 -12.55
CA SER A 116 7.32 -4.32 -13.92
C SER A 116 8.51 -4.91 -14.67
N ALA A 117 9.70 -4.33 -14.53
CA ALA A 117 10.92 -4.87 -15.12
C ALA A 117 11.27 -6.24 -14.53
N GLN A 118 11.15 -6.42 -13.21
CA GLN A 118 11.37 -7.70 -12.56
C GLN A 118 10.38 -8.77 -13.03
N GLY A 119 9.12 -8.38 -13.29
CA GLY A 119 8.12 -9.24 -13.92
C GLY A 119 8.53 -9.66 -15.33
N GLU A 120 8.99 -8.71 -16.15
CA GLU A 120 9.48 -9.00 -17.50
C GLU A 120 10.71 -9.92 -17.47
N MET A 121 11.63 -9.71 -16.53
CA MET A 121 12.83 -10.55 -16.35
C MET A 121 12.44 -12.02 -16.16
N ILE A 122 11.56 -12.32 -15.19
CA ILE A 122 11.19 -13.70 -14.90
C ILE A 122 10.41 -14.34 -16.06
N THR A 123 9.58 -13.59 -16.80
CA THR A 123 8.93 -14.13 -18.01
C THR A 123 9.91 -14.55 -19.10
N ARG A 124 11.13 -14.00 -19.10
CA ARG A 124 12.24 -14.35 -20.00
C ARG A 124 13.24 -15.35 -19.40
N GLY A 125 12.91 -15.94 -18.25
CA GLY A 125 13.79 -16.89 -17.54
C GLY A 125 14.98 -16.24 -16.84
N ILE A 126 14.97 -14.92 -16.64
CA ILE A 126 16.01 -14.19 -15.90
C ILE A 126 15.56 -14.06 -14.46
N ASP A 127 16.33 -14.63 -13.52
CA ASP A 127 16.03 -14.52 -12.08
C ASP A 127 16.27 -13.08 -11.57
N PRO A 128 15.20 -12.34 -11.17
CA PRO A 128 15.34 -10.98 -10.68
C PRO A 128 15.91 -10.90 -9.25
N THR A 129 15.99 -12.00 -8.50
CA THR A 129 16.59 -12.03 -7.15
C THR A 129 18.11 -12.19 -7.19
N ALA A 130 18.64 -12.65 -8.32
CA ALA A 130 20.07 -12.76 -8.59
C ALA A 130 20.60 -11.63 -9.49
N ASN A 131 19.74 -11.01 -10.30
CA ASN A 131 20.15 -10.04 -11.32
C ASN A 131 19.33 -8.74 -11.26
N GLY A 132 19.91 -7.65 -11.74
CA GLY A 132 19.20 -6.38 -11.91
C GLY A 132 18.47 -6.25 -13.27
N PRO A 133 17.49 -5.32 -13.38
CA PRO A 133 16.77 -5.00 -14.61
C PRO A 133 17.62 -4.75 -15.85
N VAL A 134 18.88 -4.33 -15.70
CA VAL A 134 19.81 -4.11 -16.82
C VAL A 134 19.97 -5.32 -17.74
N MET A 135 19.73 -6.53 -17.22
CA MET A 135 19.76 -7.78 -18.00
C MET A 135 18.68 -7.85 -19.09
N LEU A 136 17.62 -7.03 -19.01
CA LEU A 136 16.62 -6.93 -20.08
C LEU A 136 17.16 -6.25 -21.34
N GLY A 137 18.32 -5.59 -21.26
CA GLY A 137 18.83 -4.73 -22.31
C GLY A 137 18.05 -3.43 -22.43
N ARG A 138 18.38 -2.62 -23.44
CA ARG A 138 17.66 -1.37 -23.72
C ARG A 138 16.22 -1.69 -24.14
N GLY A 139 15.24 -1.08 -23.49
CA GLY A 139 13.83 -1.28 -23.80
C GLY A 139 12.89 -0.52 -22.86
N GLU A 140 11.61 -0.62 -23.13
CA GLU A 140 10.56 0.15 -22.44
C GLU A 140 10.38 -0.23 -20.97
N PHE A 141 10.70 -1.48 -20.59
CA PHE A 141 10.70 -1.91 -19.20
C PHE A 141 11.89 -1.40 -18.40
N LEU A 142 13.08 -1.23 -19.01
CA LEU A 142 14.29 -0.77 -18.30
C LEU A 142 14.37 0.75 -18.19
N TYR A 143 13.97 1.47 -19.23
CA TYR A 143 14.12 2.92 -19.29
C TYR A 143 13.52 3.69 -18.09
N PRO A 144 12.30 3.36 -17.60
CA PRO A 144 11.68 4.10 -16.49
C PRO A 144 12.12 3.58 -15.10
N VAL A 145 12.90 2.51 -15.03
CA VAL A 145 13.46 2.02 -13.76
C VAL A 145 14.38 3.08 -13.18
N ASP A 146 14.23 3.33 -11.87
CA ASP A 146 15.10 4.24 -11.15
C ASP A 146 16.58 3.86 -11.34
N PRO A 147 17.47 4.80 -11.67
CA PRO A 147 18.88 4.51 -11.87
C PRO A 147 19.52 3.70 -10.72
N VAL A 148 19.10 3.92 -9.48
CA VAL A 148 19.65 3.19 -8.32
C VAL A 148 19.31 1.69 -8.34
N TRP A 149 18.19 1.32 -8.99
CA TRP A 149 17.69 -0.05 -9.01
C TRP A 149 18.05 -0.84 -10.26
N ARG A 150 18.55 -0.20 -11.33
CA ARG A 150 18.81 -0.87 -12.62
C ARG A 150 19.78 -2.04 -12.54
N THR A 151 20.78 -1.96 -11.67
CA THR A 151 21.80 -3.00 -11.50
C THR A 151 21.60 -3.83 -10.24
N ALA A 152 20.64 -3.46 -9.38
CA ALA A 152 20.41 -4.12 -8.10
C ALA A 152 19.44 -5.30 -8.27
N PRO A 153 19.74 -6.47 -7.67
CA PRO A 153 18.76 -7.55 -7.57
C PRO A 153 17.54 -7.13 -6.73
N ALA A 154 16.40 -7.73 -7.04
CA ALA A 154 15.14 -7.50 -6.34
C ALA A 154 15.24 -7.97 -4.88
N PRO A 155 15.02 -7.08 -3.89
CA PRO A 155 15.02 -7.45 -2.47
C PRO A 155 13.66 -8.00 -2.02
N TYR A 156 12.97 -8.74 -2.88
CA TYR A 156 11.58 -9.19 -2.67
C TYR A 156 11.47 -10.72 -2.71
N GLY A 157 10.47 -11.25 -2.02
CA GLY A 157 10.24 -12.69 -1.96
C GLY A 157 9.37 -13.22 -3.11
N PRO A 158 9.11 -14.54 -3.14
CA PRO A 158 8.47 -15.21 -4.27
C PRO A 158 7.05 -14.71 -4.56
N VAL A 159 6.27 -14.32 -3.54
CA VAL A 159 4.92 -13.78 -3.79
C VAL A 159 5.00 -12.45 -4.55
N SER A 160 5.97 -11.59 -4.24
CA SER A 160 6.15 -10.34 -4.99
C SER A 160 6.59 -10.63 -6.43
N ILE A 161 7.54 -11.56 -6.62
CA ILE A 161 8.05 -11.91 -7.94
C ILE A 161 6.95 -12.51 -8.82
N LEU A 162 6.18 -13.46 -8.30
CA LEU A 162 5.05 -14.08 -9.01
C LEU A 162 3.93 -13.07 -9.31
N THR A 163 3.69 -12.14 -8.39
CA THR A 163 2.73 -11.05 -8.62
C THR A 163 3.21 -10.15 -9.76
N SER A 164 4.51 -9.87 -9.83
CA SER A 164 5.10 -9.09 -10.92
C SER A 164 5.03 -9.82 -12.26
N GLU A 165 5.37 -11.11 -12.28
CA GLU A 165 5.23 -11.96 -13.46
C GLU A 165 3.79 -11.96 -13.97
N GLY A 166 2.82 -12.20 -13.07
CA GLY A 166 1.40 -12.22 -13.39
C GLY A 166 0.92 -10.89 -13.96
N ALA A 167 1.34 -9.76 -13.37
CA ALA A 167 0.98 -8.44 -13.88
C ALA A 167 1.50 -8.21 -15.31
N VAL A 168 2.74 -8.61 -15.62
CA VAL A 168 3.32 -8.46 -16.95
C VAL A 168 2.70 -9.40 -17.99
N ARG A 169 2.43 -10.66 -17.62
CA ARG A 169 1.73 -11.61 -18.50
C ARG A 169 0.31 -11.14 -18.81
N LEU A 170 -0.42 -10.67 -17.80
CA LEU A 170 -1.78 -10.15 -17.95
C LEU A 170 -1.84 -8.84 -18.72
N SER A 171 -0.77 -8.03 -18.67
CA SER A 171 -0.66 -6.83 -19.48
C SER A 171 -0.29 -7.10 -20.94
N GLY A 172 -0.04 -8.37 -21.32
CA GLY A 172 0.45 -8.70 -22.66
C GLY A 172 1.83 -8.12 -22.94
N HIS A 173 2.67 -8.00 -21.91
CA HIS A 173 3.99 -7.35 -21.96
C HIS A 173 3.94 -5.84 -22.29
N ASP A 174 2.80 -5.17 -22.10
CA ASP A 174 2.72 -3.71 -22.16
C ASP A 174 3.12 -3.09 -20.79
N PRO A 175 4.16 -2.24 -20.73
CA PRO A 175 4.64 -1.66 -19.47
C PRO A 175 3.61 -0.74 -18.79
N ALA A 176 2.86 0.05 -19.56
CA ALA A 176 1.89 0.99 -19.01
C ALA A 176 0.72 0.26 -18.34
N THR A 177 0.22 -0.78 -18.99
CA THR A 177 -0.84 -1.66 -18.46
C THR A 177 -0.33 -2.47 -17.26
N ALA A 178 0.92 -2.94 -17.28
CA ALA A 178 1.53 -3.59 -16.11
C ALA A 178 1.53 -2.66 -14.89
N VAL A 179 1.92 -1.39 -15.06
CA VAL A 179 1.88 -0.38 -13.98
C VAL A 179 0.46 -0.22 -13.43
N TRP A 180 -0.57 -0.16 -14.28
CA TRP A 180 -1.96 -0.10 -13.81
C TRP A 180 -2.37 -1.32 -13.00
N LEU A 181 -1.97 -2.52 -13.42
CA LEU A 181 -2.22 -3.76 -12.68
C LEU A 181 -1.54 -3.74 -11.31
N PHE A 182 -0.30 -3.27 -11.20
CA PHE A 182 0.38 -3.10 -9.91
C PHE A 182 -0.34 -2.12 -9.00
N ARG A 183 -0.88 -1.03 -9.54
CA ARG A 183 -1.66 -0.07 -8.76
C ARG A 183 -2.98 -0.65 -8.27
N GLY A 184 -3.62 -1.50 -9.09
CA GLY A 184 -4.74 -2.33 -8.66
C GLY A 184 -4.35 -3.27 -7.51
N LEU A 185 -3.22 -3.96 -7.62
CA LEU A 185 -2.70 -4.84 -6.58
C LEU A 185 -2.36 -4.09 -5.28
N ALA A 186 -1.74 -2.91 -5.37
CA ALA A 186 -1.49 -2.06 -4.23
C ALA A 186 -2.81 -1.62 -3.56
N THR A 187 -3.83 -1.29 -4.37
CA THR A 187 -5.17 -0.95 -3.88
C THR A 187 -5.82 -2.11 -3.14
N ILE A 188 -5.72 -3.33 -3.68
CA ILE A 188 -6.18 -4.56 -3.02
C ILE A 188 -5.46 -4.74 -1.67
N GLY A 189 -4.14 -4.56 -1.63
CA GLY A 189 -3.34 -4.62 -0.40
C GLY A 189 -3.77 -3.59 0.66
N VAL A 190 -4.11 -2.37 0.25
CA VAL A 190 -4.66 -1.33 1.15
C VAL A 190 -6.05 -1.70 1.65
N ILE A 191 -6.92 -2.26 0.81
CA ILE A 191 -8.25 -2.74 1.23
C ILE A 191 -8.11 -3.88 2.25
N MET A 192 -7.24 -4.85 1.99
CA MET A 192 -6.91 -5.93 2.92
C MET A 192 -6.41 -5.37 4.26
N SER A 193 -5.52 -4.36 4.20
CA SER A 193 -5.01 -3.66 5.39
C SER A 193 -6.14 -2.99 6.17
N GLY A 194 -7.10 -2.36 5.48
CA GLY A 194 -8.31 -1.76 6.06
C GLY A 194 -9.17 -2.79 6.80
N VAL A 195 -9.46 -3.91 6.15
CA VAL A 195 -10.21 -5.02 6.75
C VAL A 195 -9.47 -5.56 7.98
N GLY A 196 -8.18 -5.87 7.86
CA GLY A 196 -7.35 -6.36 8.95
C GLY A 196 -7.33 -5.39 10.14
N THR A 197 -7.17 -4.10 9.89
CA THR A 197 -7.19 -3.03 10.90
C THR A 197 -8.51 -2.99 11.65
N VAL A 198 -9.64 -3.02 10.95
CA VAL A 198 -10.96 -3.01 11.60
C VAL A 198 -11.19 -4.27 12.44
N LEU A 199 -10.77 -5.44 11.95
CA LEU A 199 -10.87 -6.69 12.68
C LEU A 199 -10.01 -6.69 13.96
N LEU A 200 -8.78 -6.20 13.86
CA LEU A 200 -7.87 -6.05 14.99
C LEU A 200 -8.42 -5.06 16.01
N ALA A 201 -8.86 -3.87 15.57
CA ALA A 201 -9.42 -2.85 16.44
C ALA A 201 -10.60 -3.38 17.26
N ARG A 202 -11.52 -4.11 16.61
CA ARG A 202 -12.64 -4.79 17.31
C ARG A 202 -12.15 -5.82 18.32
N SER A 203 -11.13 -6.62 17.98
CA SER A 203 -10.56 -7.62 18.90
C SER A 203 -9.85 -7.01 20.11
N LEU A 204 -9.32 -5.80 19.95
CA LEU A 204 -8.62 -5.03 20.98
C LEU A 204 -9.56 -4.08 21.73
N ARG A 205 -10.85 -4.04 21.37
CA ARG A 205 -11.87 -3.15 21.96
C ARG A 205 -11.51 -1.66 21.87
N VAL A 206 -10.83 -1.26 20.79
CA VAL A 206 -10.55 0.15 20.46
C VAL A 206 -11.45 0.62 19.33
N GLN A 207 -11.60 1.95 19.18
CA GLN A 207 -12.49 2.56 18.20
C GLN A 207 -12.06 2.22 16.74
N PRO A 208 -12.83 1.41 15.99
CA PRO A 208 -12.38 0.92 14.68
C PRO A 208 -12.29 2.00 13.60
N ALA A 209 -13.13 3.02 13.69
CA ALA A 209 -13.11 4.14 12.75
C ALA A 209 -11.82 4.96 12.88
N THR A 210 -11.42 5.28 14.12
CA THR A 210 -10.18 5.99 14.42
C THR A 210 -8.96 5.16 14.02
N ALA A 211 -8.98 3.85 14.32
CA ALA A 211 -7.91 2.94 13.89
C ALA A 211 -7.76 2.88 12.36
N LEU A 212 -8.88 2.82 11.63
CA LEU A 212 -8.89 2.83 10.17
C LEU A 212 -8.39 4.16 9.60
N ALA A 213 -8.82 5.30 10.18
CA ALA A 213 -8.40 6.63 9.77
C ALA A 213 -6.89 6.87 10.00
N LEU A 214 -6.36 6.43 11.14
CA LEU A 214 -4.94 6.58 11.46
C LEU A 214 -4.07 5.59 10.69
N GLY A 215 -4.45 4.32 10.66
CA GLY A 215 -3.61 3.24 10.14
C GLY A 215 -3.66 3.06 8.62
N VAL A 216 -4.76 3.42 7.97
CA VAL A 216 -5.00 3.09 6.55
C VAL A 216 -5.44 4.28 5.72
N VAL A 217 -6.44 5.05 6.17
CA VAL A 217 -6.94 6.22 5.43
C VAL A 217 -6.18 7.47 5.87
N ASN A 218 -4.85 7.41 5.79
CA ASN A 218 -3.95 8.53 6.08
C ASN A 218 -3.21 8.97 4.81
N PRO A 219 -2.67 10.21 4.77
CA PRO A 219 -2.02 10.75 3.58
C PRO A 219 -0.87 9.88 3.07
N LEU A 220 -0.07 9.30 3.97
CA LEU A 220 1.08 8.47 3.60
C LEU A 220 0.62 7.22 2.83
N VAL A 221 -0.36 6.48 3.33
CA VAL A 221 -0.87 5.28 2.65
C VAL A 221 -1.52 5.62 1.31
N VAL A 222 -2.33 6.68 1.27
CA VAL A 222 -3.03 7.08 0.04
C VAL A 222 -2.04 7.57 -1.03
N ILE A 223 -1.10 8.46 -0.69
CA ILE A 223 -0.17 9.04 -1.65
C ILE A 223 0.93 8.04 -2.02
N HIS A 224 1.57 7.43 -1.03
CA HIS A 224 2.76 6.60 -1.26
C HIS A 224 2.38 5.18 -1.68
N LEU A 225 1.58 4.46 -0.88
CA LEU A 225 1.29 3.06 -1.19
C LEU A 225 0.36 2.93 -2.40
N MET A 226 -0.77 3.63 -2.39
CA MET A 226 -1.76 3.52 -3.47
C MET A 226 -1.37 4.38 -4.69
N GLY A 227 -0.92 5.61 -4.46
CA GLY A 227 -0.46 6.50 -5.53
C GLY A 227 0.82 6.04 -6.20
N GLY A 228 1.82 5.62 -5.42
CA GLY A 228 3.08 5.09 -5.97
C GLY A 228 3.00 3.64 -6.46
N GLY A 229 1.95 2.90 -6.11
CA GLY A 229 1.80 1.49 -6.51
C GLY A 229 2.78 0.54 -5.82
N HIS A 230 3.13 0.83 -4.55
CA HIS A 230 4.14 0.06 -3.80
C HIS A 230 3.63 -1.34 -3.41
N ASN A 231 4.48 -2.35 -3.60
CA ASN A 231 4.19 -3.73 -3.20
C ASN A 231 4.09 -3.90 -1.66
N ASP A 232 4.63 -2.97 -0.88
CA ASP A 232 4.46 -2.86 0.57
C ASP A 232 2.97 -2.91 0.98
N ALA A 233 2.05 -2.45 0.14
CA ALA A 233 0.62 -2.55 0.40
C ALA A 233 0.12 -4.00 0.51
N LEU A 234 0.60 -4.90 -0.35
CA LEU A 234 0.25 -6.34 -0.28
C LEU A 234 0.85 -6.98 0.97
N MET A 235 2.11 -6.67 1.28
CA MET A 235 2.76 -7.13 2.51
C MET A 235 1.93 -6.73 3.74
N MET A 236 1.53 -5.45 3.85
CA MET A 236 0.73 -4.94 4.96
C MET A 236 -0.67 -5.57 5.00
N GLY A 237 -1.28 -5.81 3.84
CA GLY A 237 -2.59 -6.46 3.74
C GLY A 237 -2.58 -7.87 4.30
N PHE A 238 -1.62 -8.70 3.85
CA PHE A 238 -1.43 -10.05 4.37
C PHE A 238 -1.05 -10.04 5.86
N LEU A 239 -0.17 -9.13 6.27
CA LEU A 239 0.26 -8.98 7.66
C LEU A 239 -0.92 -8.71 8.60
N LEU A 240 -1.72 -7.69 8.31
CA LEU A 240 -2.83 -7.26 9.17
C LEU A 240 -3.96 -8.28 9.21
N LEU A 241 -4.26 -8.94 8.08
CA LEU A 241 -5.21 -10.05 8.05
C LEU A 241 -4.70 -11.28 8.79
N GLY A 242 -3.40 -11.60 8.70
CA GLY A 242 -2.77 -12.69 9.43
C GLY A 242 -2.83 -12.50 10.94
N LEU A 243 -2.55 -11.28 11.40
CA LEU A 243 -2.72 -10.89 12.79
C LEU A 243 -4.21 -10.92 13.21
N ALA A 244 -5.13 -10.46 12.36
CA ALA A 244 -6.57 -10.57 12.66
C ALA A 244 -7.04 -12.03 12.77
N ALA A 245 -6.51 -12.93 11.94
CA ALA A 245 -6.76 -14.37 12.03
C ALA A 245 -6.20 -14.96 13.33
N GLU A 246 -5.03 -14.49 13.78
CA GLU A 246 -4.39 -14.89 15.04
C GLU A 246 -5.31 -14.60 16.23
N ARG A 247 -5.87 -13.38 16.27
CA ARG A 247 -6.82 -12.95 17.32
C ARG A 247 -8.10 -13.79 17.38
N ARG A 248 -8.39 -14.56 16.33
CA ARG A 248 -9.52 -15.50 16.24
C ARG A 248 -9.10 -16.96 16.42
N ASN A 249 -7.87 -17.21 16.88
CA ASN A 249 -7.27 -18.55 17.03
C ASN A 249 -7.22 -19.38 15.73
N ARG A 250 -7.22 -18.74 14.55
CA ARG A 250 -7.16 -19.42 13.24
C ARG A 250 -5.71 -19.69 12.83
N LYS A 251 -5.01 -20.54 13.59
CA LYS A 251 -3.56 -20.76 13.49
C LYS A 251 -3.04 -21.04 12.07
N VAL A 252 -3.70 -21.93 11.31
CA VAL A 252 -3.28 -22.25 9.93
C VAL A 252 -3.36 -21.02 9.04
N LEU A 253 -4.49 -20.30 9.07
CA LEU A 253 -4.67 -19.08 8.29
C LEU A 253 -3.68 -17.99 8.70
N THR A 254 -3.36 -17.88 9.99
CA THR A 254 -2.32 -16.97 10.48
C THR A 254 -0.96 -17.30 9.87
N VAL A 255 -0.51 -18.56 9.90
CA VAL A 255 0.76 -18.95 9.28
C VAL A 255 0.73 -18.62 7.80
N VAL A 256 -0.30 -19.06 7.07
CA VAL A 256 -0.43 -18.82 5.62
C VAL A 256 -0.33 -17.33 5.27
N LEU A 257 -1.10 -16.48 5.93
CA LEU A 257 -1.12 -15.04 5.63
C LEU A 257 0.19 -14.36 6.04
N LEU A 258 0.77 -14.69 7.20
CA LEU A 258 2.02 -14.07 7.63
C LEU A 258 3.23 -14.57 6.81
N THR A 259 3.21 -15.82 6.35
CA THR A 259 4.17 -16.35 5.38
C THR A 259 4.03 -15.65 4.04
N ALA A 260 2.80 -15.45 3.54
CA ALA A 260 2.57 -14.66 2.32
C ALA A 260 3.08 -13.21 2.47
N ALA A 261 2.88 -12.57 3.63
CA ALA A 261 3.43 -11.25 3.90
C ALA A 261 4.97 -11.25 3.85
N ALA A 262 5.62 -12.21 4.52
CA ALA A 262 7.08 -12.35 4.50
C ALA A 262 7.63 -12.66 3.10
N ALA A 263 6.83 -13.38 2.29
CA ALA A 263 7.12 -13.71 0.90
C ALA A 263 6.87 -12.55 -0.07
N VAL A 264 6.19 -11.47 0.36
CA VAL A 264 6.25 -10.19 -0.35
C VAL A 264 7.53 -9.47 0.04
N LYS A 265 7.77 -9.30 1.35
CA LYS A 265 8.95 -8.61 1.88
C LYS A 265 9.40 -9.21 3.20
N LEU A 266 10.69 -9.52 3.30
CA LEU A 266 11.28 -10.22 4.45
C LEU A 266 10.98 -9.57 5.84
N PRO A 267 10.91 -8.23 6.00
CA PRO A 267 10.59 -7.63 7.30
C PRO A 267 9.30 -8.15 7.95
N ALA A 268 8.31 -8.59 7.16
CA ALA A 268 7.08 -9.15 7.70
C ALA A 268 7.27 -10.49 8.44
N ALA A 269 8.40 -11.19 8.22
CA ALA A 269 8.74 -12.42 8.94
C ALA A 269 8.87 -12.21 10.45
N LEU A 270 9.15 -10.98 10.91
CA LEU A 270 9.17 -10.66 12.34
C LEU A 270 7.82 -10.98 13.02
N ALA A 271 6.71 -10.78 12.32
CA ALA A 271 5.38 -11.12 12.86
C ALA A 271 5.21 -12.64 13.06
N LEU A 272 5.71 -13.47 12.14
CA LEU A 272 5.73 -14.93 12.31
C LEU A 272 6.53 -15.32 13.55
N ILE A 273 7.72 -14.72 13.73
CA ILE A 273 8.60 -15.00 14.87
C ILE A 273 7.88 -14.66 16.18
N VAL A 274 7.29 -13.46 16.28
CA VAL A 274 6.59 -13.01 17.49
C VAL A 274 5.37 -13.88 17.78
N VAL A 275 4.54 -14.17 16.77
CA VAL A 275 3.34 -15.03 16.95
C VAL A 275 3.73 -16.44 17.38
N ALA A 276 4.71 -17.05 16.71
CA ALA A 276 5.19 -18.39 17.06
C ALA A 276 5.78 -18.42 18.47
N TRP A 277 6.51 -17.37 18.87
CA TRP A 277 7.04 -17.22 20.22
C TRP A 277 5.93 -17.14 21.27
N VAL A 278 4.88 -16.35 21.01
CA VAL A 278 3.74 -16.18 21.93
C VAL A 278 2.89 -17.45 22.06
N TRP A 279 2.71 -18.21 20.98
CA TRP A 279 1.93 -19.46 20.99
C TRP A 279 2.47 -20.55 21.92
N ALA A 280 3.74 -20.48 22.32
CA ALA A 280 4.28 -21.38 23.33
C ALA A 280 3.61 -21.21 24.70
N GLY A 281 2.98 -20.06 24.96
CA GLY A 281 2.25 -19.75 26.19
C GLY A 281 3.00 -18.82 27.14
N LYS A 282 2.27 -18.22 28.07
CA LYS A 282 2.84 -17.39 29.16
C LYS A 282 3.70 -18.28 30.06
N GLY A 283 4.93 -17.84 30.37
CA GLY A 283 5.87 -18.59 31.21
C GLY A 283 6.52 -19.82 30.55
N ALA A 284 6.26 -20.09 29.26
CA ALA A 284 6.87 -21.22 28.57
C ALA A 284 8.40 -21.09 28.51
N PRO A 285 9.16 -22.17 28.78
CA PRO A 285 10.62 -22.16 28.72
C PRO A 285 11.09 -21.95 27.27
N VAL A 286 12.29 -21.39 27.11
CA VAL A 286 12.89 -21.05 25.81
C VAL A 286 12.85 -22.23 24.83
N ARG A 287 13.11 -23.46 25.30
CA ARG A 287 13.03 -24.67 24.46
C ARG A 287 11.67 -24.86 23.78
N LYS A 288 10.55 -24.61 24.49
CA LYS A 288 9.20 -24.72 23.89
C LYS A 288 8.94 -23.62 22.88
N ARG A 289 9.54 -22.43 23.08
CA ARG A 289 9.44 -21.30 22.15
C ARG A 289 10.22 -21.57 20.87
N ILE A 290 11.44 -22.08 21.00
CA ILE A 290 12.25 -22.54 19.86
C ILE A 290 11.51 -23.63 19.08
N ALA A 291 10.95 -24.63 19.76
CA ALA A 291 10.17 -25.68 19.08
C ALA A 291 8.94 -25.12 18.34
N SER A 292 8.24 -24.15 18.93
CA SER A 292 7.12 -23.46 18.29
C SER A 292 7.56 -22.68 17.03
N MET A 293 8.64 -21.90 17.14
CA MET A 293 9.22 -21.18 16.00
C MET A 293 9.69 -22.13 14.90
N ALA A 294 10.35 -23.24 15.25
CA ALA A 294 10.78 -24.25 14.29
C ALA A 294 9.59 -24.85 13.54
N LYS A 295 8.50 -25.18 14.24
CA LYS A 295 7.27 -25.71 13.60
C LYS A 295 6.65 -24.70 12.63
N VAL A 296 6.55 -23.44 13.03
CA VAL A 296 6.01 -22.37 12.16
C VAL A 296 6.95 -22.09 10.99
N GLY A 297 8.26 -22.10 11.22
CA GLY A 297 9.29 -21.96 10.19
C GLY A 297 9.23 -23.08 9.15
N LEU A 298 9.18 -24.33 9.58
CA LEU A 298 9.03 -25.49 8.68
C LEU A 298 7.72 -25.43 7.89
N SER A 299 6.61 -25.03 8.53
CA SER A 299 5.32 -24.86 7.84
C SER A 299 5.39 -23.74 6.79
N SER A 300 6.10 -22.65 7.10
CA SER A 300 6.33 -21.55 6.16
C SER A 300 7.18 -21.98 4.99
N LEU A 301 8.30 -22.69 5.23
CA LEU A 301 9.17 -23.21 4.18
C LEU A 301 8.44 -24.20 3.29
N ALA A 302 7.63 -25.09 3.85
CA ALA A 302 6.80 -26.03 3.08
C ALA A 302 5.79 -25.28 2.19
N MET A 303 5.18 -24.20 2.69
CA MET A 303 4.32 -23.33 1.87
C MET A 303 5.09 -22.62 0.76
N LEU A 304 6.30 -22.13 1.02
CA LEU A 304 7.10 -21.43 0.02
C LEU A 304 7.63 -22.39 -1.06
N ALA A 305 7.87 -23.66 -0.72
CA ALA A 305 8.38 -24.67 -1.65
C ALA A 305 7.35 -25.10 -2.71
N VAL A 306 6.08 -24.71 -2.57
CA VAL A 306 5.00 -25.02 -3.52
C VAL A 306 4.52 -23.80 -4.31
N LEU A 307 5.15 -22.63 -4.11
CA LEU A 307 4.97 -21.43 -4.93
C LEU A 307 5.88 -21.51 -6.15
#